data_AF-A0A4R6BUH5-F1
#
_entry.id   AF-A0A4R6BUH5-F1
#
_cell.length_a   1.000
_cell.length_b   1.000
_cell.length_c   1.000
_cell.angle_alpha   90.00
_cell.angle_beta   90.00
_cell.angle_gamma   90.00
#
_symmetry.space_group_name_H-M   'P 1'
#
loop_
_entity.id
_entity.type
_entity.pdbx_description
1 polymer ?
#
loop_
_entity_poly.entity_id
_entity_poly.type
_entity_poly.pdbx_seq_one_letter_code
_entity_poly.pdbx_strand_id
1 'polypeptide(L)'
;MEMQREIEIFDYLGNRWICSIYNNEDYRNAPSFMRLRSRTLGFDKILETLDDDHTLMRVLKFITYYHYTAVKEDVDPIRMDSDTLIQISSEPVL
;
A
#
# COMPACT_ATOMS: atom_id res chain seq x y z
N MET A 1 18.84 -3.77 -1.20
CA MET A 1 17.57 -3.04 -1.16
C MET A 1 17.74 -1.85 -0.23
N GLU A 2 18.19 -0.73 -0.77
CA GLU A 2 18.19 0.55 -0.09
C GLU A 2 16.78 1.17 -0.06
N MET A 3 16.41 1.80 1.06
CA MET A 3 15.14 2.51 1.18
C MET A 3 15.29 3.89 0.53
N GLN A 4 14.52 4.14 -0.51
CA GLN A 4 14.58 5.39 -1.27
C GLN A 4 13.74 6.50 -0.63
N ARG A 5 12.56 6.13 -0.11
CA ARG A 5 11.58 7.09 0.39
C ARG A 5 10.73 6.46 1.48
N GLU A 6 10.37 7.27 2.47
CA GLU A 6 9.33 6.95 3.44
C GLU A 6 8.28 8.06 3.44
N ILE A 7 7.00 7.67 3.46
CA ILE A 7 5.86 8.57 3.49
C ILE A 7 4.96 8.16 4.65
N GLU A 8 4.66 9.12 5.52
CA GLU A 8 3.67 8.98 6.57
C GLU A 8 2.33 9.54 6.09
N ILE A 9 1.26 8.77 6.23
CA ILE A 9 -0.10 9.12 5.81
C ILE A 9 -1.04 8.92 7.00
N PHE A 10 -1.88 9.90 7.26
CA PHE A 10 -3.00 9.76 8.19
C PHE A 10 -4.28 9.62 7.39
N ASP A 11 -5.03 8.54 7.63
CA ASP A 11 -6.33 8.38 7.01
C ASP A 11 -7.41 9.24 7.70
N TYR A 12 -8.62 9.25 7.13
CA TYR A 12 -9.73 10.05 7.64
C TYR A 12 -10.26 9.58 9.01
N LEU A 13 -9.90 8.37 9.44
CA LEU A 13 -10.18 7.82 10.77
C LEU A 13 -9.05 8.10 11.77
N GLY A 14 -7.99 8.77 11.33
CA GLY A 14 -6.82 9.09 12.13
C GLY A 14 -5.82 7.95 12.31
N ASN A 15 -5.95 6.83 11.59
CA ASN A 15 -4.92 5.79 11.65
C ASN A 15 -3.69 6.21 10.87
N ARG A 16 -2.54 5.91 11.45
CA ARG A 16 -1.24 6.17 10.83
C ARG A 16 -0.83 5.02 9.91
N TRP A 17 -0.45 5.39 8.70
CA TRP A 17 0.12 4.52 7.69
C TRP A 17 1.56 4.93 7.39
N ILE A 18 2.46 3.95 7.35
CA ILE A 18 3.84 4.11 6.92
C ILE A 18 4.01 3.39 5.59
N CYS A 19 4.36 4.16 4.56
CA CYS A 19 4.67 3.69 3.22
C CYS A 19 6.18 3.82 3.00
N SER A 20 6.88 2.68 2.96
CA SER A 20 8.33 2.62 2.72
C SER A 20 8.56 2.09 1.30
N ILE A 21 9.20 2.88 0.44
CA ILE A 21 9.51 2.52 -0.95
C ILE A 21 10.98 2.13 -1.05
N TYR A 22 11.23 0.95 -1.63
CA TYR A 22 12.55 0.37 -1.80
C TYR A 22 12.90 0.30 -3.28
N ASN A 23 14.11 0.72 -3.62
CA ASN A 23 14.63 0.54 -4.96
C ASN A 23 15.18 -0.87 -5.14
N ASN A 24 14.90 -1.43 -6.32
CA ASN A 24 15.58 -2.62 -6.79
C ASN A 24 16.84 -2.20 -7.55
N GLU A 25 17.97 -2.14 -6.85
CA GLU A 25 19.27 -1.75 -7.42
C GLU A 25 19.73 -2.67 -8.55
N ASP A 26 19.29 -3.94 -8.55
CA ASP A 26 19.71 -4.95 -9.51
C ASP A 26 19.03 -4.78 -10.89
N TYR A 27 17.92 -4.05 -10.97
CA TYR A 27 17.14 -3.90 -12.20
C TYR A 27 16.60 -2.47 -12.34
N ARG A 28 17.23 -1.66 -13.20
CA ARG A 28 16.80 -0.28 -13.54
C ARG A 28 15.32 -0.13 -13.93
N ASN A 29 14.69 -1.22 -14.38
CA ASN A 29 13.30 -1.24 -14.84
C ASN A 29 12.41 -2.18 -13.98
N ALA A 30 12.92 -2.77 -12.89
CA ALA A 30 12.07 -3.58 -12.03
C ALA A 30 11.16 -2.67 -11.19
N PRO A 31 9.91 -3.09 -10.92
CA PRO A 31 9.03 -2.36 -10.03
C PRO A 31 9.70 -2.15 -8.66
N SER A 32 9.65 -0.92 -8.17
CA SER A 32 10.00 -0.61 -6.79
C SER A 32 9.01 -1.34 -5.88
N PHE A 33 9.51 -1.94 -4.80
CA PHE A 33 8.62 -2.59 -3.84
C PHE A 33 8.24 -1.57 -2.77
N MET A 34 6.96 -1.52 -2.42
CA MET A 34 6.45 -0.69 -1.34
C MET A 34 6.01 -1.55 -0.19
N ARG A 35 6.46 -1.27 1.02
CA ARG A 35 5.89 -1.83 2.24
C ARG A 35 4.92 -0.84 2.85
N LEU A 36 3.66 -1.23 2.97
CA LEU A 36 2.61 -0.44 3.59
C LEU A 36 2.26 -1.02 4.95
N ARG A 37 2.27 -0.19 5.99
CA ARG A 37 2.05 -0.61 7.38
C ARG A 37 1.07 0.29 8.12
N SER A 38 0.14 -0.30 8.87
CA SER A 38 -0.66 0.39 9.88
C SER A 38 -0.72 -0.46 11.14
N ARG A 39 -0.09 0.01 12.22
CA ARG A 39 -0.02 -0.75 13.49
C ARG A 39 -1.38 -0.89 14.15
N THR A 40 -2.18 0.17 14.13
CA THR A 40 -3.52 0.19 14.75
C THR A 40 -4.43 -0.85 14.11
N LEU A 41 -4.27 -1.07 12.80
CA LEU A 41 -5.09 -1.99 12.01
C LEU A 41 -4.44 -3.38 11.83
N GLY A 42 -3.27 -3.62 12.42
CA GLY A 42 -2.52 -4.87 12.22
C GLY A 42 -2.08 -5.12 10.76
N PHE A 43 -2.02 -4.07 9.93
CA PHE A 43 -1.70 -4.18 8.51
C PHE A 43 -0.19 -4.09 8.27
N ASP A 44 0.39 -5.06 7.58
CA ASP A 44 1.80 -5.07 7.15
C ASP A 44 1.96 -5.94 5.89
N LYS A 45 2.08 -5.30 4.71
CA LYS A 45 2.14 -5.98 3.41
C LYS A 45 3.12 -5.30 2.45
N ILE A 46 3.60 -6.07 1.48
CA ILE A 46 4.43 -5.59 0.36
C ILE A 46 3.57 -5.50 -0.90
N LEU A 47 3.65 -4.35 -1.58
CA LEU A 47 2.92 -3.99 -2.78
C LEU A 47 3.93 -3.79 -3.91
N GLU A 48 3.63 -4.30 -5.10
CA GLU A 48 4.40 -3.94 -6.30
C GLU A 48 3.97 -2.56 -6.77
N THR A 49 4.94 -1.66 -6.96
CA THR A 49 4.66 -0.32 -7.48
C THR A 49 5.75 0.12 -8.47
N LEU A 50 5.44 1.11 -9.29
CA LEU A 50 6.47 1.95 -9.88
C LEU A 50 6.63 3.14 -8.93
N ASP A 51 7.85 3.58 -8.60
CA ASP A 51 8.05 4.84 -7.83
C ASP A 51 7.88 6.04 -8.77
N ASP A 52 6.62 6.32 -9.12
CA ASP A 52 6.20 7.46 -9.95
C ASP A 52 5.37 8.46 -9.13
N ASP A 53 5.11 9.64 -9.69
CA ASP A 53 4.30 10.69 -9.04
C ASP A 53 2.86 10.23 -8.69
N HIS A 54 2.36 9.17 -9.35
CA HIS A 54 1.02 8.63 -9.13
C HIS A 54 0.97 7.56 -8.03
N THR A 55 2.11 7.04 -7.58
CA THR A 55 2.26 6.06 -6.49
C THR A 55 1.49 6.46 -5.25
N LEU A 56 1.63 7.71 -4.81
CA LEU A 56 0.95 8.20 -3.63
C LEU A 56 -0.57 8.17 -3.80
N MET A 57 -1.07 8.56 -4.98
CA MET A 57 -2.50 8.51 -5.28
C MET A 57 -3.05 7.08 -5.30
N ARG A 58 -2.26 6.12 -5.81
CA ARG A 58 -2.58 4.69 -5.77
C ARG A 58 -2.68 4.18 -4.33
N VAL A 59 -1.74 4.53 -3.46
CA VAL A 59 -1.76 4.17 -2.03
C VAL A 59 -2.96 4.77 -1.30
N LEU A 60 -3.25 6.05 -1.54
CA LEU A 60 -4.40 6.71 -0.92
C LEU A 60 -5.71 6.04 -1.34
N LYS A 61 -5.88 5.70 -2.62
CA LYS A 61 -7.03 4.93 -3.11
C LYS A 61 -7.13 3.57 -2.43
N PHE A 62 -6.02 2.85 -2.29
CA PHE A 62 -5.99 1.56 -1.61
C PHE A 62 -6.45 1.69 -0.14
N ILE A 63 -5.90 2.66 0.62
CA ILE A 63 -6.28 2.90 2.02
C ILE A 63 -7.77 3.24 2.12
N THR A 64 -8.29 4.08 1.22
CA THR A 64 -9.72 4.41 1.20
C THR A 64 -10.60 3.19 0.92
N TYR A 65 -10.23 2.37 -0.07
CA TYR A 65 -10.97 1.14 -0.42
C TYR A 65 -10.91 0.10 0.71
N TYR A 66 -9.74 -0.06 1.33
CA TYR A 66 -9.54 -0.93 2.48
C TYR A 66 -10.48 -0.57 3.63
N HIS A 67 -10.62 0.72 3.93
CA HIS A 67 -11.57 1.17 4.95
C HIS A 67 -13.01 0.96 4.53
N TYR A 68 -13.37 1.25 3.27
CA TYR A 68 -14.71 1.02 2.78
C TYR A 68 -15.12 -0.45 2.93
N THR A 69 -14.25 -1.39 2.53
CA THR A 69 -14.51 -2.83 2.62
C THR A 69 -14.58 -3.31 4.06
N ALA A 70 -13.57 -2.97 4.88
CA ALA A 70 -13.52 -3.38 6.28
C ALA A 70 -14.68 -2.81 7.13
N VAL A 71 -15.13 -1.59 6.85
CA VAL A 71 -16.17 -0.90 7.65
C VAL A 71 -17.58 -1.15 7.12
N LYS A 72 -17.78 -1.17 5.80
CA LYS A 72 -19.13 -1.23 5.20
C LYS A 72 -19.59 -2.66 4.96
N GLU A 73 -18.68 -3.58 4.62
CA GLU A 73 -19.06 -4.94 4.24
C GLU A 73 -18.86 -5.94 5.39
N ASP A 74 -18.25 -5.55 6.51
CA ASP A 74 -17.84 -6.44 7.62
C ASP A 74 -17.02 -7.65 7.14
N VAL A 75 -16.44 -7.50 5.95
CA VAL A 75 -15.49 -8.44 5.35
C VAL A 75 -14.13 -7.88 5.66
N ASP A 76 -13.34 -8.63 6.42
CA ASP A 76 -11.93 -8.30 6.61
C ASP A 76 -11.18 -8.53 5.27
N PRO A 77 -10.76 -7.47 4.55
CA PRO A 77 -9.97 -7.64 3.33
C PRO A 77 -8.57 -8.22 3.64
N ILE A 78 -8.17 -8.31 4.92
CA ILE A 78 -6.88 -8.80 5.40
C ILE A 78 -6.79 -10.34 5.37
N ARG A 79 -7.88 -11.08 5.14
CA ARG A 79 -7.79 -12.54 4.87
C ARG A 79 -7.12 -12.89 3.53
N MET A 80 -6.37 -11.97 2.94
CA MET A 80 -5.39 -12.24 1.89
C MET A 80 -4.08 -12.67 2.57
N ASP A 81 -3.50 -13.80 2.16
CA ASP A 81 -2.25 -14.33 2.71
C ASP A 81 -1.13 -13.26 2.75
N SER A 82 -0.20 -13.36 3.70
CA SER A 82 0.98 -12.46 3.84
C SER A 82 1.74 -12.26 2.53
N ASP A 83 1.72 -13.29 1.69
CA ASP A 83 2.52 -13.39 0.47
C ASP A 83 1.77 -12.91 -0.77
N THR A 84 0.54 -12.41 -0.59
CA THR A 84 -0.25 -11.89 -1.70
C THR A 84 0.33 -10.56 -2.16
N LEU A 85 0.94 -10.56 -3.34
CA LEU A 85 1.34 -9.34 -4.04
C LEU A 85 0.07 -8.62 -4.51
N ILE A 86 -0.21 -7.47 -3.91
CA ILE A 86 -1.34 -6.62 -4.31
C ILE A 86 -0.83 -5.62 -5.33
N GLN A 87 -1.32 -5.75 -6.57
CA GLN A 87 -1.06 -4.78 -7.61
C GLN A 87 -1.99 -3.59 -7.43
N ILE A 88 -1.43 -2.40 -7.20
CA ILE A 88 -2.24 -1.19 -7.14
C ILE A 88 -2.39 -0.65 -8.57
N SER A 89 -3.55 -0.90 -9.18
CA SER A 89 -3.82 -0.42 -10.54
C SER A 89 -4.23 1.06 -10.57
N SER A 90 -4.10 1.69 -11.73
CA SER A 90 -4.62 3.04 -12.00
C SER A 90 -6.14 3.08 -12.15
N GLU A 91 -6.77 1.95 -12.42
CA GLU A 91 -8.21 1.85 -12.64
C GLU A 91 -8.97 1.85 -11.30
N PRO A 92 -10.17 2.46 -11.24
CA PRO A 92 -10.99 2.43 -10.04
C PRO A 92 -11.44 0.99 -9.75
N VAL A 93 -11.05 0.46 -8.59
CA VAL A 93 -11.68 -0.74 -8.04
C VAL A 93 -13.07 -0.32 -7.56
N LEU A 94 -14.10 -0.71 -8.31
CA LEU A 94 -15.51 -0.58 -7.95
C LEU A 94 -15.91 -1.72 -7.01
#